data_AF-A0A1F9YS21-F1
#
_entry.id   AF-A0A1F9YS21-F1
#
_cell.length_a   1.000
_cell.length_b   1.000
_cell.length_c   1.000
_cell.angle_alpha   90.00
_cell.angle_beta   90.00
_cell.angle_gamma   90.00
#
_symmetry.space_group_name_H-M   'P 1'
#
loop_
_entity.id
_entity.type
_entity.pdbx_description
1 polymer ?
#
loop_
_entity_poly.entity_id
_entity_poly.type
_entity_poly.pdbx_seq_one_letter_code
_entity_poly.pdbx_strand_id
1 'polypeptide(L)'
;MNCPNCGAEIPDVSRFCLSCGKAVPPPKQVSVQQQADADPSVHAMMLFGLSFMMFFFALVPIFMGLWIGAVLMAVIGMSLVGAGVYVLRSNRQHIEKAQMEAAVKIRCRYCGMLNAKDAGKCDSCGATL
;
A
#
# COMPACT_ATOMS: atom_id res chain seq x y z
N MET A 1 56.35 -31.62 27.49
CA MET A 1 57.80 -31.59 27.15
C MET A 1 58.68 -31.40 28.41
N ASN A 2 59.97 -31.73 28.45
CA ASN A 2 60.82 -31.50 29.64
C ASN A 2 61.63 -30.20 29.56
N CYS A 3 61.87 -29.56 30.71
CA CYS A 3 62.64 -28.33 30.81
C CYS A 3 64.11 -28.58 30.48
N PRO A 4 64.72 -27.85 29.50
CA PRO A 4 66.13 -28.02 29.19
C PRO A 4 67.06 -27.54 30.33
N ASN A 5 66.54 -26.74 31.27
CA ASN A 5 67.34 -26.17 32.36
C ASN A 5 67.31 -26.97 33.67
N CYS A 6 66.18 -27.59 34.02
CA CYS A 6 66.06 -28.34 35.28
C CYS A 6 65.50 -29.76 35.12
N GLY A 7 65.15 -30.18 33.90
CA GLY A 7 64.62 -31.51 33.61
C GLY A 7 63.17 -31.75 34.00
N ALA A 8 62.52 -30.81 34.71
CA ALA A 8 61.13 -30.95 35.13
C ALA A 8 60.15 -31.03 33.95
N GLU A 9 59.05 -31.75 34.12
CA GLU A 9 58.01 -31.87 33.11
C GLU A 9 57.21 -30.56 32.97
N ILE A 10 57.02 -30.12 31.73
CA ILE A 10 56.37 -28.85 31.36
C ILE A 10 55.13 -29.17 30.53
N PRO A 11 53.94 -28.67 30.92
CA PRO A 11 52.73 -28.78 30.12
C PRO A 11 52.83 -27.91 28.87
N ASP A 12 52.34 -28.41 27.73
CA ASP A 12 52.60 -27.86 26.40
C ASP A 12 52.06 -26.44 26.18
N VAL A 13 51.18 -25.94 27.06
CA VAL A 13 50.60 -24.59 27.02
C VAL A 13 51.38 -23.54 27.82
N SER A 14 52.38 -23.94 28.60
CA SER A 14 53.08 -23.04 29.51
C SER A 14 54.27 -22.33 28.85
N ARG A 15 54.39 -21.03 29.08
CA ARG A 15 55.48 -20.18 28.53
C ARG A 15 56.73 -20.14 29.42
N PHE A 16 56.62 -20.66 30.66
CA PHE A 16 57.69 -20.69 31.66
C PHE A 16 57.63 -22.00 32.44
N CYS A 17 58.79 -22.51 32.87
CA CYS A 17 58.87 -23.69 33.72
C CYS A 17 58.39 -23.38 35.14
N LEU A 18 57.39 -24.11 35.62
CA LEU A 18 56.81 -23.93 36.96
C LEU A 18 57.79 -24.30 38.10
N SER A 19 58.82 -25.09 37.81
CA SER A 19 59.78 -25.55 38.83
C SER A 19 61.02 -24.66 38.96
N CYS A 20 61.49 -24.01 37.88
CA CYS A 20 62.70 -23.17 37.92
C CYS A 20 62.50 -21.73 37.42
N GLY A 21 61.30 -21.38 36.94
CA GLY A 21 60.94 -20.03 36.51
C GLY A 21 61.51 -19.59 35.15
N LYS A 22 62.36 -20.40 34.49
CA LYS A 22 62.93 -20.02 33.18
C LYS A 22 61.91 -20.14 32.05
N ALA A 23 62.00 -19.22 31.09
CA ALA A 23 61.16 -19.19 29.90
C ALA A 23 61.40 -20.42 29.01
N VAL A 24 60.34 -20.87 28.33
CA VAL A 24 60.33 -22.05 27.47
C VAL A 24 59.77 -21.62 26.11
N PRO A 25 60.35 -22.07 24.97
CA PRO A 25 59.85 -21.68 23.65
C PRO A 25 58.38 -22.10 23.48
N PRO A 26 57.52 -21.23 22.91
CA PRO A 26 56.11 -21.56 22.72
C PRO A 26 55.95 -22.76 21.77
N PRO A 27 54.93 -23.62 21.99
CA PRO A 27 54.65 -24.73 21.09
C PRO A 27 54.41 -24.19 19.67
N LYS A 28 54.99 -24.82 18.65
CA LYS A 28 54.70 -24.52 17.25
C LYS A 28 53.21 -24.75 17.02
N GLN A 29 52.46 -23.67 16.85
CA GLN A 29 51.03 -23.75 16.57
C GLN A 29 50.84 -24.47 15.23
N VAL A 30 50.28 -25.67 15.27
CA VAL A 30 49.76 -26.33 14.07
C VAL A 30 48.49 -25.57 13.73
N SER A 31 48.58 -24.70 12.72
CA SER A 31 47.42 -24.03 12.14
C SER A 31 46.51 -25.09 11.53
N VAL A 32 45.44 -25.44 12.22
CA VAL A 32 44.29 -26.11 11.59
C VAL A 32 43.67 -25.07 10.67
N GLN A 33 43.98 -25.15 9.39
CA GLN A 33 43.23 -24.41 8.37
C GLN A 33 41.83 -25.00 8.33
N GLN A 34 40.89 -24.29 8.94
CA GLN A 34 39.46 -24.55 8.80
C GLN A 34 39.06 -24.11 7.39
N GLN A 35 39.20 -25.00 6.41
CA GLN A 35 38.48 -24.86 5.14
C GLN A 35 36.99 -24.99 5.46
N ALA A 36 36.27 -23.86 5.42
CA ALA A 36 34.82 -23.87 5.39
C ALA A 36 34.41 -24.37 3.99
N ASP A 37 34.32 -25.68 3.83
CA ASP A 37 33.70 -26.30 2.66
C ASP A 37 32.20 -25.99 2.76
N ALA A 38 31.79 -24.83 2.23
CA ALA A 38 30.40 -24.54 2.00
C ALA A 38 29.88 -25.54 0.96
N ASP A 39 29.16 -26.56 1.44
CA ASP A 39 28.60 -27.59 0.58
C ASP A 39 27.76 -26.92 -0.53
N PRO A 40 28.14 -27.07 -1.81
CA PRO A 40 27.52 -26.36 -2.93
C PRO A 40 26.02 -26.68 -3.07
N SER A 41 25.55 -27.79 -2.51
CA SER A 41 24.14 -28.16 -2.48
C SER A 41 23.29 -27.20 -1.63
N VAL A 42 23.82 -26.71 -0.50
CA VAL A 42 23.12 -25.80 0.41
C VAL A 42 23.03 -24.40 -0.20
N HIS A 43 24.10 -23.94 -0.87
CA HIS A 43 24.09 -22.66 -1.58
C HIS A 43 23.07 -22.66 -2.73
N ALA A 44 22.99 -23.75 -3.49
CA ALA A 44 22.00 -23.92 -4.54
C ALA A 44 20.57 -23.89 -3.97
N MET A 45 20.30 -24.61 -2.88
CA MET A 45 18.97 -24.62 -2.25
C MET A 45 18.54 -23.23 -1.76
N MET A 46 19.47 -22.47 -1.17
CA MET A 46 19.20 -21.09 -0.75
C MET A 46 18.90 -20.17 -1.94
N LEU A 47 19.63 -20.29 -3.05
CA LEU A 47 19.41 -19.50 -4.26
C LEU A 47 18.07 -19.84 -4.95
N PHE A 48 17.70 -21.12 -5.01
CA PHE A 48 16.40 -21.53 -5.53
C PHE A 48 15.25 -20.99 -4.66
N GLY A 49 15.39 -21.06 -3.33
CA GLY A 49 14.42 -20.48 -2.40
C GLY A 49 14.26 -18.96 -2.58
N LEU A 50 15.36 -18.23 -2.70
CA LEU A 50 15.36 -16.79 -2.94
C LEU A 50 14.71 -16.43 -4.28
N SER A 51 15.05 -17.16 -5.35
CA SER A 51 14.49 -16.96 -6.68
C SER A 51 12.97 -17.20 -6.69
N PHE A 52 12.51 -18.26 -6.02
CA PHE A 52 11.08 -18.57 -5.90
C PHE A 52 10.31 -17.49 -5.12
N MET A 53 10.86 -17.01 -4.00
CA MET A 53 10.24 -15.90 -3.26
C MET A 53 10.15 -14.65 -4.13
N MET A 54 11.26 -14.22 -4.75
CA MET A 54 11.28 -13.03 -5.60
C MET A 54 10.29 -13.13 -6.77
N PHE A 55 10.16 -14.30 -7.40
CA PHE A 55 9.20 -14.54 -8.46
C PHE A 55 7.75 -14.41 -7.98
N PHE A 56 7.42 -15.00 -6.83
CA PHE A 56 6.07 -14.91 -6.25
C PHE A 56 5.70 -13.46 -5.91
N PHE A 57 6.60 -12.71 -5.26
CA PHE A 57 6.35 -11.30 -4.94
C PHE A 57 6.38 -10.37 -6.15
N ALA A 58 7.06 -10.73 -7.24
CA ALA A 58 7.03 -9.94 -8.46
C ALA A 58 5.73 -10.17 -9.25
N LEU A 59 5.24 -11.41 -9.34
CA LEU A 59 4.07 -11.73 -10.17
C LEU A 59 2.73 -11.53 -9.47
N VAL A 60 2.61 -11.86 -8.19
CA VAL A 60 1.33 -11.75 -7.45
C VAL A 60 0.77 -10.33 -7.46
N PRO A 61 1.55 -9.25 -7.26
CA PRO A 61 1.04 -7.88 -7.35
C PRO A 61 0.64 -7.47 -8.76
N ILE A 62 1.23 -8.06 -9.80
CA ILE A 62 0.84 -7.80 -11.19
C ILE A 62 -0.55 -8.38 -11.44
N PHE A 63 -0.81 -9.62 -10.99
CA PHE A 63 -2.11 -10.27 -11.17
C PHE A 63 -3.19 -9.82 -10.19
N MET A 64 -2.84 -9.43 -8.96
CA MET A 64 -3.83 -8.99 -7.97
C MET A 64 -3.96 -7.46 -7.93
N GLY A 65 -2.85 -6.73 -8.00
CA GLY A 65 -2.84 -5.28 -7.95
C GLY A 65 -3.45 -4.62 -9.18
N LEU A 66 -3.20 -5.16 -10.39
CA LEU A 66 -3.78 -4.61 -11.62
C LEU A 66 -5.31 -4.73 -11.62
N TRP A 67 -5.85 -5.85 -11.16
CA TRP A 67 -7.29 -6.08 -11.09
C TRP A 67 -7.96 -5.24 -10.00
N ILE A 68 -7.35 -5.14 -8.81
CA ILE A 68 -7.84 -4.26 -7.74
C ILE A 68 -7.87 -2.80 -8.22
N GLY A 69 -6.79 -2.33 -8.86
CA GLY A 69 -6.73 -0.98 -9.42
C GLY A 69 -7.77 -0.75 -10.51
N ALA A 70 -7.95 -1.70 -11.42
CA ALA A 70 -8.94 -1.61 -12.49
C ALA A 70 -10.38 -1.56 -11.95
N VAL A 71 -10.71 -2.40 -10.95
CA VAL A 71 -12.02 -2.39 -10.31
C VAL A 71 -12.27 -1.05 -9.60
N LEU A 72 -11.27 -0.54 -8.87
CA LEU A 72 -11.39 0.75 -8.18
C LEU A 72 -11.62 1.91 -9.15
N MET A 73 -10.87 1.96 -10.26
CA MET A 73 -11.07 2.97 -11.30
C MET A 73 -12.42 2.84 -12.00
N ALA A 74 -12.90 1.61 -12.23
CA ALA A 74 -14.22 1.37 -12.82
C ALA A 74 -15.35 1.83 -11.88
N VAL A 75 -15.24 1.56 -10.58
CA VAL A 75 -16.22 2.01 -9.57
C VAL A 75 -16.25 3.53 -9.48
N ILE A 76 -15.07 4.17 -9.43
CA ILE A 76 -14.96 5.64 -9.41
C ILE A 76 -15.59 6.21 -10.69
N GLY A 77 -15.23 5.67 -11.86
CA GLY A 77 -15.81 6.07 -13.14
C GLY A 77 -17.33 5.93 -13.18
N MET A 78 -17.85 4.79 -12.74
CA MET A 78 -19.30 4.52 -12.68
C MET A 78 -20.01 5.48 -11.72
N SER A 79 -19.40 5.80 -10.57
CA SER A 79 -19.96 6.74 -9.61
C SER A 79 -20.05 8.16 -10.18
N LEU A 80 -19.00 8.62 -10.90
CA LEU A 80 -18.96 9.94 -11.53
C LEU A 80 -19.97 10.04 -12.68
N VAL A 81 -20.05 9.02 -13.54
CA VAL A 81 -21.05 8.97 -14.61
C VAL A 81 -22.46 8.93 -14.04
N GLY A 82 -22.69 8.12 -12.99
CA GLY A 82 -23.97 8.04 -12.28
C GLY A 82 -24.38 9.38 -11.69
N ALA A 83 -23.47 10.07 -11.00
CA ALA A 83 -23.70 11.42 -10.47
C ALA A 83 -23.99 12.43 -11.59
N GLY A 84 -23.24 12.38 -12.69
CA GLY A 84 -23.48 13.23 -13.86
C GLY A 84 -24.87 13.01 -14.47
N VAL A 85 -25.27 11.75 -14.68
CA VAL A 85 -26.61 11.40 -15.17
C VAL A 85 -27.69 11.85 -14.20
N TYR A 86 -27.47 11.67 -12.90
CA TYR A 86 -28.39 12.13 -11.85
C TYR A 86 -28.61 13.65 -11.92
N VAL A 87 -27.53 14.44 -11.95
CA VAL A 87 -27.60 15.90 -12.04
C VAL A 87 -28.32 16.35 -13.31
N LEU A 88 -27.98 15.77 -14.46
CA LEU A 88 -28.64 16.09 -15.74
C LEU A 88 -30.15 15.80 -15.69
N ARG A 89 -30.54 14.64 -15.15
CA ARG A 89 -31.95 14.28 -14.99
C ARG A 89 -32.67 15.21 -14.02
N SER A 90 -32.05 15.51 -12.89
CA SER A 90 -32.61 16.42 -11.89
C SER A 90 -32.84 17.81 -12.50
N ASN A 91 -31.83 18.37 -13.18
CA ASN A 91 -31.95 19.67 -13.83
C ASN A 91 -33.06 19.68 -14.89
N ARG A 92 -33.15 18.62 -15.71
CA ARG A 92 -34.21 18.51 -16.71
C ARG A 92 -35.60 18.52 -16.06
N GLN A 93 -35.79 17.79 -14.95
CA GLN A 93 -37.06 17.81 -14.22
C GLN A 93 -37.39 19.18 -13.64
N HIS A 94 -36.41 19.91 -13.11
CA HIS A 94 -36.62 21.29 -12.64
C HIS A 94 -37.03 22.23 -13.77
N ILE A 95 -36.39 22.12 -14.93
CA ILE A 95 -36.73 22.92 -16.12
C ILE A 95 -38.14 22.57 -16.60
N GLU A 96 -38.47 21.28 -16.72
CA GLU A 96 -39.81 20.83 -17.16
C GLU A 96 -40.90 21.33 -16.19
N LYS A 97 -40.68 21.25 -14.87
CA LYS A 97 -41.62 21.80 -13.87
C LYS A 97 -41.76 23.32 -13.99
N ALA A 98 -40.65 24.06 -14.11
CA ALA A 98 -40.67 25.51 -14.26
C ALA A 98 -41.39 25.95 -15.55
N GLN A 99 -41.19 25.22 -16.66
CA GLN A 99 -41.90 25.46 -17.91
C GLN A 99 -43.40 25.18 -17.77
N MET A 100 -43.77 24.09 -17.11
CA MET A 100 -45.18 23.76 -16.84
C MET A 100 -45.84 24.85 -16.01
N GLU A 101 -45.24 25.26 -14.89
CA GLU A 101 -45.74 26.36 -14.04
C GLU A 101 -45.87 27.68 -14.84
N ALA A 102 -44.89 27.98 -15.69
CA ALA A 102 -44.92 29.16 -16.54
C ALA A 102 -46.03 29.12 -17.60
N ALA A 103 -46.26 27.97 -18.23
CA ALA A 103 -47.31 27.78 -19.26
C ALA A 103 -48.73 27.83 -18.68
N VAL A 104 -48.84 27.61 -17.38
CA VAL A 104 -50.09 27.39 -16.67
C VAL A 104 -50.69 28.73 -16.19
N LYS A 105 -49.93 29.83 -16.13
CA LYS A 105 -50.39 31.14 -15.62
C LYS A 105 -51.75 31.65 -16.16
N ILE A 106 -52.58 32.23 -15.28
CA ILE A 106 -53.87 32.88 -15.62
C ILE A 106 -53.71 34.39 -15.74
N ARG A 107 -54.48 35.01 -16.65
CA ARG A 107 -54.49 36.46 -16.87
C ARG A 107 -55.59 37.14 -16.07
N CYS A 108 -55.23 38.13 -15.25
CA CYS A 108 -56.19 38.98 -14.55
C CYS A 108 -57.10 39.72 -15.54
N ARG A 109 -58.42 39.60 -15.37
CA ARG A 109 -59.41 40.23 -16.25
C ARG A 109 -59.41 41.77 -16.14
N TYR A 110 -58.99 42.33 -15.01
CA TYR A 110 -59.04 43.78 -14.75
C TYR A 110 -57.79 44.52 -15.22
N CYS A 111 -56.59 44.07 -14.84
CA CYS A 111 -55.33 44.75 -15.17
C CYS A 111 -54.47 44.03 -16.21
N GLY A 112 -54.82 42.79 -16.60
CA GLY A 112 -54.07 42.01 -17.59
C GLY A 112 -52.81 41.32 -17.06
N MET A 113 -52.45 41.45 -15.79
CA MET A 113 -51.27 40.78 -15.23
C MET A 113 -51.43 39.25 -15.17
N LEU A 114 -50.35 38.52 -15.44
CA LEU A 114 -50.29 37.06 -15.34
C LEU A 114 -49.95 36.63 -13.90
N ASN A 115 -50.69 35.65 -13.38
CA ASN A 115 -50.56 35.11 -12.03
C ASN A 115 -50.51 33.56 -12.08
N ALA A 116 -50.13 32.91 -10.98
CA ALA A 116 -50.17 31.45 -10.87
C ALA A 116 -51.61 30.91 -10.98
N LYS A 117 -51.82 29.65 -11.42
CA LYS A 117 -53.20 29.08 -11.57
C LYS A 117 -53.97 28.99 -10.27
N ASP A 118 -53.26 28.83 -9.17
CA ASP A 118 -53.78 28.69 -7.82
C ASP A 118 -53.85 30.03 -7.07
N ALA A 119 -53.47 31.13 -7.71
CA ALA A 119 -53.60 32.47 -7.12
C ALA A 119 -55.08 32.84 -7.00
N GLY A 120 -55.58 33.03 -5.77
CA GLY A 120 -56.95 33.49 -5.52
C GLY A 120 -57.15 35.00 -5.68
N LYS A 121 -56.08 35.79 -5.75
CA LYS A 121 -56.08 37.24 -5.96
C LYS A 121 -54.92 37.67 -6.87
N CYS A 122 -55.09 38.78 -7.57
CA CYS A 122 -54.10 39.37 -8.47
C CYS A 122 -52.99 40.08 -7.68
N ASP A 123 -51.75 39.74 -7.98
CA ASP A 123 -50.56 40.29 -7.31
C ASP A 123 -50.35 41.79 -7.55
N SER A 124 -50.88 42.33 -8.65
CA SER A 124 -50.71 43.76 -9.00
C SER A 124 -51.86 44.66 -8.56
N CYS A 125 -53.11 44.21 -8.64
CA CYS A 125 -54.27 45.06 -8.35
C CYS A 125 -55.19 44.55 -7.23
N GLY A 126 -54.92 43.35 -6.69
CA GLY A 126 -55.69 42.77 -5.58
C GLY A 126 -57.07 42.20 -5.94
N ALA A 127 -57.50 42.27 -7.21
CA ALA A 127 -58.77 41.69 -7.67
C ALA A 127 -58.77 40.16 -7.52
N THR A 128 -59.94 39.55 -7.27
CA THR A 128 -60.07 38.08 -7.23
C THR A 128 -59.88 37.48 -8.62
N LEU A 129 -59.20 36.34 -8.69
CA LEU A 129 -58.83 35.65 -9.95
C LEU A 129 -59.65 34.38 -10.18
#